data_AF-A0A2J5HZK1-F1
#
_entry.id   AF-A0A2J5HZK1-F1
#
_cell.length_a   1.000
_cell.length_b   1.000
_cell.length_c   1.000
_cell.angle_alpha   90.00
_cell.angle_beta   90.00
_cell.angle_gamma   90.00
#
_symmetry.space_group_name_H-M   'P 1'
#
loop_
_entity.id
_entity.type
_entity.pdbx_description
1 polymer ?
#
loop_
_entity_poly.entity_id
_entity_poly.type
_entity_poly.pdbx_seq_one_letter_code
_entity_poly.pdbx_strand_id
1 'polypeptide(L)'
;MRVIIRENAWDVSEYIADYIVSRIKSFMPTEDQPFVLGLPTGSSPELIYKSLVRRHRAGDISFKNVVTFNMDEYVGLPRDHPESYHSFMYKNFFSHVDIPPQNINILNGNAPDLGAECASFEARIARYGGIELFLGGVGPDGHIAFNEPGSSLSSRTRVKTLAYDTILANSRFFDNDIDKVPRRALTVGIQTIMEAREVVIVATGAHKASALEKGLEGGVNHMWTLSALQLHQHPLVVCDRDATLELKVKTVRYFESIEQSGTDARTQGPPLVYRPRTYIPSPVGVRQQLTPTGTPTKIPKDLRINTQLDQTMEEDELTPDSMSSRMVDSAISGIDSAMKGDLMLDRMGARVVPH
;
A
#
# COMPACT_ATOMS: atom_id res chain seq x y z
N MET A 1 7.10 -5.93 14.83
CA MET A 1 6.26 -4.89 14.19
C MET A 1 5.91 -3.83 15.21
N ARG A 2 5.77 -2.58 14.78
CA ARG A 2 5.27 -1.47 15.60
C ARG A 2 3.91 -1.00 15.06
N VAL A 3 2.97 -0.72 15.96
CA VAL A 3 1.68 -0.11 15.62
C VAL A 3 1.50 1.11 16.51
N ILE A 4 1.26 2.26 15.89
CA ILE A 4 1.11 3.55 16.57
C ILE A 4 -0.29 4.03 16.33
N ILE A 5 -1.03 4.23 17.42
CA ILE A 5 -2.44 4.61 17.38
C ILE A 5 -2.55 6.07 17.79
N ARG A 6 -3.23 6.87 17.00
CA ARG A 6 -3.51 8.28 17.25
C ARG A 6 -5.01 8.54 17.21
N GLU A 7 -5.43 9.68 17.72
CA GLU A 7 -6.85 9.97 17.87
C GLU A 7 -7.54 10.20 16.52
N ASN A 8 -6.86 10.85 15.56
CA ASN A 8 -7.44 11.18 14.27
C ASN A 8 -6.38 11.18 13.14
N ALA A 9 -6.85 11.30 11.89
CA ALA A 9 -6.00 11.30 10.71
C ALA A 9 -4.95 12.41 10.67
N TRP A 10 -5.20 13.56 11.31
CA TRP A 10 -4.22 14.65 11.40
C TRP A 10 -3.05 14.27 12.31
N ASP A 11 -3.34 13.73 13.49
CA ASP A 11 -2.31 13.29 14.45
C ASP A 11 -1.48 12.12 13.90
N VAL A 12 -2.11 11.21 13.15
CA VAL A 12 -1.41 10.17 12.37
C VAL A 12 -0.43 10.81 11.38
N SER A 13 -0.89 11.83 10.65
CA SER A 13 -0.11 12.47 9.60
C SER A 13 1.07 13.27 10.16
N GLU A 14 0.86 13.99 11.26
CA GLU A 14 1.91 14.70 11.97
C GLU A 14 2.98 13.75 12.50
N TYR A 15 2.57 12.63 13.10
CA TYR A 15 3.50 11.62 13.58
C TYR A 15 4.36 11.04 12.45
N ILE A 16 3.76 10.68 11.32
CA ILE A 16 4.51 10.15 10.18
C ILE A 16 5.45 11.22 9.60
N ALA A 17 5.00 12.48 9.50
CA ALA A 17 5.84 13.57 9.02
C ALA A 17 7.06 13.77 9.94
N ASP A 18 6.87 13.75 11.26
CA ASP A 18 7.97 13.81 12.24
C ASP A 18 8.91 12.62 12.12
N TYR A 19 8.35 11.42 11.91
CA TYR A 19 9.15 10.22 11.70
C TYR A 19 10.04 10.36 10.46
N ILE A 20 9.47 10.74 9.31
CA ILE A 20 10.22 10.94 8.05
C ILE A 20 11.31 12.00 8.23
N VAL A 21 10.97 13.16 8.83
CA VAL A 21 11.95 14.22 9.08
C VAL A 21 13.08 13.73 9.99
N SER A 22 12.75 12.99 11.05
CA SER A 22 13.75 12.40 11.94
C SER A 22 14.66 11.43 11.20
N ARG A 23 14.12 10.54 10.35
CA ARG A 23 14.92 9.56 9.61
C ARG A 23 15.85 10.24 8.61
N ILE A 24 15.36 11.23 7.85
CA ILE A 24 16.19 11.99 6.92
C ILE A 24 17.30 12.74 7.67
N LYS A 25 16.97 13.42 8.79
CA LYS A 25 17.98 14.13 9.60
C LYS A 25 19.03 13.21 10.20
N SER A 26 18.61 12.08 10.78
CA SER A 26 19.54 11.11 11.37
C SER A 26 20.43 10.44 10.33
N PHE A 27 19.94 10.29 9.09
CA PHE A 27 20.73 9.75 8.00
C PHE A 27 21.78 10.74 7.47
N MET A 28 21.54 12.05 7.60
CA MET A 28 22.42 13.13 7.13
C MET A 28 22.78 12.99 5.63
N PRO A 29 21.80 13.03 4.71
CA PRO A 29 22.04 12.72 3.31
C PRO A 29 22.94 13.76 2.63
N THR A 30 23.84 13.27 1.79
CA THR A 30 24.72 14.04 0.91
C THR A 30 24.39 13.75 -0.55
N GLU A 31 25.03 14.44 -1.48
CA GLU A 31 24.86 14.18 -2.92
C GLU A 31 25.32 12.76 -3.29
N ASP A 32 26.44 12.30 -2.72
CA ASP A 32 26.99 10.95 -2.95
C ASP A 32 26.23 9.85 -2.20
N GLN A 33 25.54 10.21 -1.12
CA GLN A 33 24.77 9.30 -0.29
C GLN A 33 23.39 9.90 0.01
N PRO A 34 22.47 9.87 -0.97
CA PRO A 34 21.14 10.43 -0.79
C PRO A 34 20.26 9.53 0.07
N PHE A 35 19.24 10.11 0.69
CA PHE A 35 18.19 9.36 1.38
C PHE A 35 17.14 8.89 0.36
N VAL A 36 16.93 7.58 0.24
CA VAL A 36 15.98 7.01 -0.72
C VAL A 36 14.62 6.77 -0.08
N LEU A 37 13.59 7.45 -0.58
CA LEU A 37 12.24 7.49 -0.01
C LEU A 37 11.20 6.93 -0.99
N GLY A 38 10.52 5.85 -0.60
CA GLY A 38 9.35 5.32 -1.29
C GLY A 38 8.09 6.10 -0.93
N LEU A 39 7.28 6.49 -1.91
CA LEU A 39 6.11 7.36 -1.71
C LEU A 39 4.81 6.79 -2.32
N PRO A 40 3.67 6.88 -1.61
CA PRO A 40 2.36 6.48 -2.13
C PRO A 40 1.57 7.68 -2.68
N THR A 41 0.49 7.38 -3.39
CA THR A 41 -0.55 8.37 -3.76
C THR A 41 -1.85 8.09 -2.99
N GLY A 42 -2.94 8.74 -3.39
CA GLY A 42 -4.26 8.59 -2.77
C GLY A 42 -4.49 9.56 -1.61
N SER A 43 -5.66 9.44 -0.97
CA SER A 43 -6.11 10.42 0.03
C SER A 43 -5.37 10.32 1.36
N SER A 44 -4.97 9.12 1.78
CA SER A 44 -4.28 8.91 3.07
C SER A 44 -2.98 9.72 3.23
N PRO A 45 -2.06 9.79 2.23
CA PRO A 45 -0.83 10.58 2.37
C PRO A 45 -0.98 12.09 2.16
N GLU A 46 -2.13 12.63 1.73
CA GLU A 46 -2.27 14.07 1.44
C GLU A 46 -1.95 14.96 2.64
N LEU A 47 -2.44 14.59 3.82
CA LEU A 47 -2.18 15.33 5.05
C LEU A 47 -0.69 15.22 5.44
N ILE A 48 -0.07 14.07 5.23
CA ILE A 48 1.38 13.87 5.45
C ILE A 48 2.19 14.81 4.54
N TYR A 49 1.83 14.91 3.26
CA TYR A 49 2.51 15.82 2.33
C TYR A 49 2.34 17.29 2.73
N LYS A 50 1.13 17.73 3.13
CA LYS A 50 0.90 19.09 3.66
C LYS A 50 1.79 19.37 4.87
N SER A 51 1.90 18.40 5.78
CA SER A 51 2.73 18.45 6.97
C SER A 51 4.23 18.51 6.67
N LEU A 52 4.72 17.78 5.67
CA LEU A 52 6.11 17.83 5.20
C LEU A 52 6.43 19.15 4.50
N VAL A 53 5.53 19.65 3.65
CA VAL A 53 5.67 20.96 2.99
C VAL A 53 5.75 22.08 4.02
N ARG A 54 4.89 22.04 5.05
CA ARG A 54 4.91 23.02 6.14
C ARG A 54 6.26 23.01 6.88
N ARG A 55 6.78 21.83 7.23
CA ARG A 55 8.09 21.66 7.89
C ARG A 55 9.24 22.13 6.99
N HIS A 56 9.18 21.87 5.68
CA HIS A 56 10.16 22.38 4.73
C HIS A 56 10.17 23.92 4.68
N ARG A 57 9.00 24.55 4.56
CA ARG A 57 8.86 26.01 4.54
C ARG A 57 9.32 26.67 5.84
N ALA A 58 9.23 25.97 6.96
CA ALA A 58 9.76 26.41 8.25
C ALA A 58 11.29 26.27 8.36
N GLY A 59 11.95 25.64 7.39
CA GLY A 59 13.39 25.38 7.41
C GLY A 59 13.79 24.13 8.20
N ASP A 60 12.82 23.32 8.64
CA ASP A 60 13.09 22.14 9.46
C ASP A 60 13.70 20.99 8.64
N ILE A 61 13.45 20.92 7.33
CA ILE A 61 13.91 19.81 6.49
C ILE A 61 14.20 20.28 5.07
N SER A 62 15.19 19.67 4.42
CA SER A 62 15.50 19.83 2.99
C SER A 62 15.41 18.48 2.28
N PHE A 63 14.93 18.51 1.04
CA PHE A 63 14.81 17.38 0.14
C PHE A 63 15.84 17.39 -0.99
N LYS A 64 16.84 18.29 -0.95
CA LYS A 64 17.91 18.39 -1.96
C LYS A 64 18.64 17.08 -2.22
N ASN A 65 18.95 16.35 -1.14
CA ASN A 65 19.66 15.08 -1.18
C ASN A 65 18.72 13.89 -0.92
N VAL A 66 17.43 14.04 -1.27
CA VAL A 66 16.44 12.96 -1.20
C VAL A 66 16.15 12.48 -2.62
N VAL A 67 16.12 11.16 -2.80
CA VAL A 67 15.70 10.48 -4.03
C VAL A 67 14.39 9.77 -3.75
N THR A 68 13.39 9.97 -4.61
CA THR A 68 12.05 9.39 -4.41
C THR A 68 11.73 8.33 -5.44
N PHE A 69 10.97 7.32 -5.01
CA PHE A 69 10.39 6.29 -5.86
C PHE A 69 8.90 6.15 -5.54
N ASN A 70 8.03 6.41 -6.52
CA ASN A 70 6.60 6.22 -6.36
C ASN A 70 6.17 4.76 -6.58
N MET A 71 5.11 4.35 -5.91
CA MET A 71 4.60 2.98 -5.97
C MET A 71 4.07 2.56 -7.33
N ASP A 72 3.41 3.46 -8.05
CA ASP A 72 2.59 3.11 -9.21
C ASP A 72 2.32 4.29 -10.14
N GLU A 73 1.83 3.97 -11.34
CA GLU A 73 1.27 4.91 -12.32
C GLU A 73 0.27 4.18 -13.23
N TYR A 74 -0.77 4.87 -13.68
CA TYR A 74 -1.73 4.31 -14.63
C TYR A 74 -1.11 4.09 -16.01
N VAL A 75 -1.48 2.97 -16.66
CA VAL A 75 -1.06 2.68 -18.04
C VAL A 75 -1.97 3.39 -19.03
N GLY A 76 -1.38 4.12 -19.98
CA GLY A 76 -2.12 4.78 -21.06
C GLY A 76 -2.80 6.10 -20.68
N LEU A 77 -2.61 6.59 -19.45
CA LEU A 77 -3.11 7.89 -19.02
C LEU A 77 -2.05 8.98 -19.31
N PRO A 78 -2.37 10.10 -19.96
CA PRO A 78 -1.41 11.16 -20.21
C PRO A 78 -0.74 11.65 -18.92
N ARG A 79 0.57 11.92 -18.99
CA ARG A 79 1.37 12.32 -17.82
C ARG A 79 0.91 13.65 -17.19
N ASP A 80 0.34 14.51 -18.00
CA ASP A 80 -0.22 15.81 -17.63
C ASP A 80 -1.71 15.74 -17.27
N HIS A 81 -2.34 14.57 -17.40
CA HIS A 81 -3.72 14.36 -16.95
C HIS A 81 -3.83 14.69 -15.46
N PRO A 82 -4.87 15.43 -14.99
CA PRO A 82 -4.98 15.86 -13.60
C PRO A 82 -4.99 14.69 -12.60
N GLU A 83 -5.55 13.55 -13.01
CA GLU A 83 -5.64 12.32 -12.19
C GLU A 83 -4.49 11.33 -12.41
N SER A 84 -3.46 11.69 -13.19
CA SER A 84 -2.23 10.88 -13.22
C SER A 84 -1.51 10.98 -11.89
N TYR A 85 -0.81 9.92 -11.49
CA TYR A 85 -0.04 9.92 -10.25
C TYR A 85 1.16 10.86 -10.33
N HIS A 86 1.68 11.07 -11.53
CA HIS A 86 2.58 12.17 -11.83
C HIS A 86 1.99 13.54 -11.43
N SER A 87 0.83 13.92 -11.95
CA SER A 87 0.17 15.19 -11.60
C SER A 87 -0.17 15.28 -10.11
N PHE A 88 -0.65 14.19 -9.50
CA PHE A 88 -0.94 14.12 -8.07
C PHE A 88 0.29 14.48 -7.23
N MET A 89 1.45 13.87 -7.52
CA MET A 89 2.67 14.09 -6.73
C MET A 89 3.21 15.50 -6.89
N TYR A 90 3.17 16.08 -8.10
CA TYR A 90 3.58 17.47 -8.33
C TYR A 90 2.64 18.46 -7.65
N LYS A 91 1.33 18.23 -7.72
CA LYS A 91 0.31 19.09 -7.11
C LYS A 91 0.44 19.10 -5.58
N ASN A 92 0.62 17.94 -4.96
CA ASN A 92 0.56 17.79 -3.51
C ASN A 92 1.91 17.92 -2.80
N PHE A 93 3.03 17.65 -3.48
CA PHE A 93 4.32 17.56 -2.81
C PHE A 93 5.48 18.18 -3.60
N PHE A 94 5.85 17.65 -4.77
CA PHE A 94 7.13 17.98 -5.41
C PHE A 94 7.26 19.45 -5.84
N SER A 95 6.17 20.15 -6.17
CA SER A 95 6.23 21.57 -6.53
C SER A 95 6.41 22.51 -5.32
N HIS A 96 6.38 21.98 -4.09
CA HIS A 96 6.37 22.77 -2.86
C HIS A 96 7.61 22.55 -1.98
N VAL A 97 8.57 21.73 -2.44
CA VAL A 97 9.81 21.40 -1.73
C VAL A 97 11.03 21.51 -2.65
N ASP A 98 12.22 21.58 -2.07
CA ASP A 98 13.50 21.75 -2.78
C ASP A 98 14.10 20.44 -3.34
N ILE A 99 13.24 19.50 -3.76
CA ILE A 99 13.69 18.23 -4.36
C ILE A 99 14.14 18.47 -5.82
N PRO A 100 15.32 17.97 -6.24
CA PRO A 100 15.75 18.09 -7.63
C PRO A 100 14.90 17.20 -8.55
N PRO A 101 14.46 17.67 -9.73
CA PRO A 101 13.64 16.87 -10.64
C PRO A 101 14.27 15.53 -11.06
N GLN A 102 15.60 15.47 -11.19
CA GLN A 102 16.33 14.24 -11.53
C GLN A 102 16.29 13.17 -10.42
N ASN A 103 15.96 13.56 -9.19
CA ASN A 103 15.84 12.66 -8.05
C ASN A 103 14.42 12.07 -7.93
N ILE A 104 13.47 12.48 -8.78
CA ILE A 104 12.09 12.00 -8.76
C ILE A 104 11.96 10.81 -9.72
N ASN A 105 11.58 9.64 -9.19
CA ASN A 105 11.34 8.44 -9.99
C ASN A 105 9.87 8.00 -9.87
N ILE A 106 9.14 8.13 -10.98
CA ILE A 106 7.78 7.62 -11.15
C ILE A 106 7.79 6.66 -12.35
N LEU A 107 7.04 5.56 -12.26
CA LEU A 107 6.87 4.61 -13.36
C LEU A 107 6.29 5.29 -14.60
N ASN A 108 6.84 5.03 -15.77
CA ASN A 108 6.28 5.55 -17.02
C ASN A 108 5.18 4.64 -17.58
N GLY A 109 3.93 4.91 -17.21
CA GLY A 109 2.75 4.18 -17.71
C GLY A 109 2.49 4.28 -19.22
N ASN A 110 3.20 5.16 -19.93
CA ASN A 110 3.12 5.34 -21.39
C ASN A 110 4.39 4.86 -22.10
N ALA A 111 5.27 4.09 -21.44
CA ALA A 111 6.44 3.53 -22.07
C ALA A 111 6.06 2.57 -23.22
N PRO A 112 6.84 2.53 -24.32
CA PRO A 112 6.55 1.64 -25.44
C PRO A 112 6.68 0.15 -25.05
N ASP A 113 7.60 -0.15 -24.12
CA ASP A 113 7.74 -1.47 -23.50
C ASP A 113 7.58 -1.32 -21.98
N LEU A 114 6.40 -1.70 -21.49
CA LEU A 114 6.07 -1.65 -20.08
C LEU A 114 6.88 -2.65 -19.24
N GLY A 115 7.27 -3.79 -19.81
CA GLY A 115 8.09 -4.78 -19.11
C GLY A 115 9.52 -4.27 -18.90
N ALA A 116 10.09 -3.64 -19.93
CA ALA A 116 11.38 -2.97 -19.84
C ALA A 116 11.36 -1.80 -18.84
N GLU A 117 10.28 -1.01 -18.80
CA GLU A 117 10.11 0.06 -17.80
C GLU A 117 10.11 -0.50 -16.38
N CYS A 118 9.37 -1.58 -16.11
CA CYS A 118 9.37 -2.22 -14.78
C CYS A 118 10.77 -2.72 -14.39
N ALA A 119 11.48 -3.39 -15.29
CA ALA A 119 12.84 -3.87 -15.03
C ALA A 119 13.84 -2.71 -14.80
N SER A 120 13.70 -1.63 -15.57
CA SER A 120 14.50 -0.40 -15.43
C SER A 120 14.22 0.29 -14.08
N PHE A 121 12.98 0.32 -13.63
CA PHE A 121 12.60 0.88 -12.32
C PHE A 121 13.26 0.12 -11.17
N GLU A 122 13.23 -1.21 -11.20
CA GLU A 122 13.94 -2.06 -10.22
C GLU A 122 15.45 -1.84 -10.25
N ALA A 123 16.04 -1.74 -11.44
CA ALA A 123 17.47 -1.47 -11.60
C ALA A 123 17.85 -0.09 -11.05
N ARG A 124 16.99 0.93 -11.20
CA ARG A 124 17.19 2.25 -10.61
C ARG A 124 17.18 2.19 -9.08
N ILE A 125 16.23 1.48 -8.47
CA ILE A 125 16.21 1.26 -7.01
C ILE A 125 17.51 0.60 -6.54
N ALA A 126 17.94 -0.46 -7.23
CA ALA A 126 19.16 -1.19 -6.88
C ALA A 126 20.43 -0.33 -7.00
N ARG A 127 20.50 0.59 -7.97
CA ARG A 127 21.64 1.52 -8.14
C ARG A 127 21.84 2.46 -6.95
N TYR A 128 20.77 2.82 -6.25
CA TYR A 128 20.85 3.60 -5.01
C TYR A 128 21.07 2.74 -3.76
N GLY A 129 21.22 1.42 -3.90
CA GLY A 129 21.43 0.49 -2.78
C GLY A 129 20.15 0.08 -2.06
N GLY A 130 18.97 0.35 -2.65
CA GLY A 130 17.66 0.05 -2.07
C GLY A 130 16.96 1.29 -1.49
N ILE A 131 15.79 1.07 -0.90
CA ILE A 131 14.96 2.13 -0.32
C ILE A 131 15.21 2.20 1.19
N GLU A 132 15.52 3.39 1.71
CA GLU A 132 15.75 3.59 3.16
C GLU A 132 14.44 3.52 3.93
N LEU A 133 13.41 4.21 3.44
CA LEU A 133 12.07 4.22 4.03
C LEU A 133 11.03 4.16 2.92
N PHE A 134 10.11 3.21 2.99
CA PHE A 134 8.98 3.11 2.08
C PHE A 134 7.69 3.49 2.82
N LEU A 135 7.13 4.66 2.49
CA LEU A 135 5.80 5.05 2.96
C LEU A 135 4.75 4.44 2.03
N GLY A 136 3.76 3.78 2.61
CA GLY A 136 2.63 3.19 1.90
C GLY A 136 1.30 3.51 2.56
N GLY A 137 0.23 3.43 1.78
CA GLY A 137 -1.13 3.31 2.29
C GLY A 137 -1.61 1.86 2.22
N VAL A 138 -2.75 1.59 2.84
CA VAL A 138 -3.46 0.32 2.68
C VAL A 138 -4.88 0.55 2.14
N GLY A 139 -5.32 -0.28 1.19
CA GLY A 139 -6.69 -0.35 0.70
C GLY A 139 -7.66 -0.98 1.71
N PRO A 140 -8.99 -0.83 1.54
CA PRO A 140 -9.98 -1.48 2.40
C PRO A 140 -9.95 -3.02 2.32
N ASP A 141 -9.44 -3.57 1.22
CA ASP A 141 -9.19 -5.00 0.95
C ASP A 141 -7.76 -5.44 1.36
N GLY A 142 -7.00 -4.57 2.01
CA GLY A 142 -5.63 -4.86 2.45
C GLY A 142 -4.55 -4.74 1.38
N HIS A 143 -4.84 -4.21 0.18
CA HIS A 143 -3.79 -4.00 -0.81
C HIS A 143 -2.77 -2.93 -0.40
N ILE A 144 -1.51 -3.11 -0.76
CA ILE A 144 -0.48 -2.05 -0.74
C ILE A 144 -0.08 -1.76 -2.19
N ALA A 145 -0.06 -0.48 -2.60
CA ALA A 145 0.02 -0.09 -4.01
C ALA A 145 -1.10 -0.78 -4.82
N PHE A 146 -0.90 -1.11 -6.09
CA PHE A 146 -1.84 -1.98 -6.84
C PHE A 146 -1.58 -3.49 -6.65
N ASN A 147 -1.02 -3.91 -5.51
CA ASN A 147 -0.91 -5.33 -5.17
C ASN A 147 -2.23 -5.84 -4.56
N GLU A 148 -3.23 -5.94 -5.43
CA GLU A 148 -4.58 -6.42 -5.14
C GLU A 148 -4.59 -7.86 -4.60
N PRO A 149 -5.69 -8.27 -3.91
CA PRO A 149 -5.87 -9.64 -3.43
C PRO A 149 -5.52 -10.70 -4.48
N GLY A 150 -4.75 -11.71 -4.07
CA GLY A 150 -4.23 -12.76 -4.93
C GLY A 150 -2.85 -12.46 -5.53
N SER A 151 -2.33 -11.24 -5.37
CA SER A 151 -0.97 -10.89 -5.80
C SER A 151 0.09 -11.71 -5.05
N SER A 152 1.09 -12.24 -5.77
CA SER A 152 2.20 -12.96 -5.13
C SER A 152 2.88 -12.09 -4.07
N LEU A 153 3.12 -12.66 -2.88
CA LEU A 153 3.87 -12.01 -1.82
C LEU A 153 5.36 -11.83 -2.17
N SER A 154 5.86 -12.55 -3.19
CA SER A 154 7.20 -12.38 -3.75
C SER A 154 7.20 -11.58 -5.07
N SER A 155 6.11 -10.88 -5.39
CA SER A 155 5.99 -10.12 -6.64
C SER A 155 7.02 -9.00 -6.76
N ARG A 156 7.48 -8.75 -7.99
CA ARG A 156 8.28 -7.57 -8.39
C ARG A 156 7.42 -6.53 -9.09
N THR A 157 8.05 -5.41 -9.43
CA THR A 157 7.46 -4.36 -10.26
C THR A 157 6.92 -4.94 -11.57
N ARG A 158 5.66 -4.69 -11.89
CA ARG A 158 4.96 -5.31 -13.02
C ARG A 158 3.78 -4.48 -13.52
N VAL A 159 3.29 -4.83 -14.69
CA VAL A 159 1.96 -4.45 -15.17
C VAL A 159 0.91 -5.22 -14.36
N LYS A 160 -0.10 -4.51 -13.86
CA LYS A 160 -1.25 -5.08 -13.16
C LYS A 160 -2.54 -4.62 -13.81
N THR A 161 -3.41 -5.57 -14.11
CA THR A 161 -4.82 -5.29 -14.44
C THR A 161 -5.57 -4.98 -13.16
N LEU A 162 -6.28 -3.86 -13.13
CA LEU A 162 -7.06 -3.42 -11.97
C LEU A 162 -8.33 -4.25 -11.84
N ALA A 163 -8.66 -4.65 -10.62
CA ALA A 163 -9.91 -5.31 -10.27
C ALA A 163 -11.08 -4.33 -10.38
N TYR A 164 -12.29 -4.88 -10.50
CA TYR A 164 -13.51 -4.09 -10.60
C TYR A 164 -13.70 -3.15 -9.41
N ASP A 165 -13.44 -3.62 -8.18
CA ASP A 165 -13.59 -2.81 -6.98
C ASP A 165 -12.64 -1.60 -6.96
N THR A 166 -11.42 -1.77 -7.46
CA THR A 166 -10.44 -0.69 -7.63
C THR A 166 -10.91 0.32 -8.67
N ILE A 167 -11.45 -0.16 -9.80
CA ILE A 167 -12.03 0.69 -10.85
C ILE A 167 -13.20 1.49 -10.29
N LEU A 168 -14.11 0.84 -9.57
CA LEU A 168 -15.26 1.47 -8.93
C LEU A 168 -14.84 2.51 -7.89
N ALA A 169 -13.90 2.17 -7.00
CA ALA A 169 -13.39 3.10 -5.98
C ALA A 169 -12.70 4.32 -6.59
N ASN A 170 -11.97 4.14 -7.70
CA ASN A 170 -11.23 5.22 -8.36
C ASN A 170 -12.09 6.04 -9.31
N SER A 171 -13.24 5.54 -9.76
CA SER A 171 -14.19 6.28 -10.63
C SER A 171 -14.55 7.66 -10.07
N ARG A 172 -14.58 7.84 -8.75
CA ARG A 172 -14.80 9.14 -8.10
C ARG A 172 -13.84 10.25 -8.54
N PHE A 173 -12.65 9.87 -9.00
CA PHE A 173 -11.65 10.78 -9.54
C PHE A 173 -11.84 11.05 -11.05
N PHE A 174 -12.58 10.18 -11.73
CA PHE A 174 -12.85 10.23 -13.18
C PHE A 174 -14.34 10.54 -13.46
N ASP A 175 -14.86 11.60 -12.85
CA ASP A 175 -16.26 12.05 -12.99
C ASP A 175 -17.34 11.02 -12.58
N ASN A 176 -16.99 10.05 -11.72
CA ASN A 176 -17.83 8.88 -11.40
C ASN A 176 -18.15 7.99 -12.61
N ASP A 177 -17.30 8.02 -13.64
CA ASP A 177 -17.42 7.23 -14.85
C ASP A 177 -16.36 6.12 -14.86
N ILE A 178 -16.81 4.86 -14.75
CA ILE A 178 -15.94 3.69 -14.71
C ILE A 178 -15.18 3.46 -16.01
N ASP A 179 -15.69 3.93 -17.15
CA ASP A 179 -15.08 3.71 -18.46
C ASP A 179 -13.91 4.65 -18.70
N LYS A 180 -13.84 5.75 -17.96
CA LYS A 180 -12.70 6.68 -17.96
C LYS A 180 -11.53 6.19 -17.09
N VAL A 181 -11.74 5.22 -16.21
CA VAL A 181 -10.68 4.71 -15.33
C VAL A 181 -9.75 3.79 -16.13
N PRO A 182 -8.42 4.01 -16.09
CA PRO A 182 -7.47 3.12 -16.75
C PRO A 182 -7.59 1.69 -16.23
N ARG A 183 -7.62 0.70 -17.13
CA ARG A 183 -7.80 -0.72 -16.75
C ARG A 183 -6.53 -1.41 -16.26
N ARG A 184 -5.37 -0.76 -16.42
CA ARG A 184 -4.05 -1.29 -16.06
C ARG A 184 -3.22 -0.21 -15.40
N ALA A 185 -2.31 -0.63 -14.53
CA ALA A 185 -1.30 0.21 -13.91
C ALA A 185 0.06 -0.50 -13.93
N LEU A 186 1.14 0.27 -13.86
CA LEU A 186 2.43 -0.21 -13.42
C LEU A 186 2.49 -0.06 -11.90
N THR A 187 3.01 -1.06 -11.20
CA THR A 187 3.11 -1.02 -9.75
C THR A 187 4.33 -1.77 -9.26
N VAL A 188 4.96 -1.26 -8.20
CA VAL A 188 5.98 -2.00 -7.44
C VAL A 188 5.37 -3.26 -6.82
N GLY A 189 6.17 -4.32 -6.72
CA GLY A 189 5.70 -5.56 -6.13
C GLY A 189 5.79 -5.56 -4.61
N ILE A 190 5.16 -6.55 -3.97
CA ILE A 190 5.27 -6.74 -2.52
C ILE A 190 6.73 -6.97 -2.12
N GLN A 191 7.49 -7.78 -2.86
CA GLN A 191 8.91 -8.00 -2.57
C GLN A 191 9.73 -6.71 -2.72
N THR A 192 9.39 -5.86 -3.69
CA THR A 192 10.05 -4.56 -3.90
C THR A 192 9.86 -3.65 -2.67
N ILE A 193 8.66 -3.62 -2.09
CA ILE A 193 8.36 -2.88 -0.86
C ILE A 193 9.09 -3.50 0.34
N MET A 194 9.05 -4.83 0.46
CA MET A 194 9.65 -5.59 1.56
C MET A 194 11.19 -5.59 1.57
N GLU A 195 11.82 -5.13 0.48
CA GLU A 195 13.27 -4.91 0.40
C GLU A 195 13.72 -3.54 0.91
N ALA A 196 12.78 -2.64 1.21
CA ALA A 196 13.10 -1.40 1.90
C ALA A 196 13.66 -1.69 3.30
N ARG A 197 14.48 -0.79 3.84
CA ARG A 197 15.02 -0.97 5.20
C ARG A 197 13.93 -0.78 6.25
N GLU A 198 13.02 0.16 6.00
CA GLU A 198 11.85 0.44 6.81
C GLU A 198 10.61 0.56 5.93
N VAL A 199 9.49 0.03 6.41
CA VAL A 199 8.20 0.19 5.74
C VAL A 199 7.22 0.81 6.73
N VAL A 200 6.62 1.93 6.33
CA VAL A 200 5.64 2.68 7.11
C VAL A 200 4.31 2.63 6.39
N ILE A 201 3.26 2.09 7.02
CA ILE A 201 1.91 2.09 6.48
C ILE A 201 1.03 3.07 7.24
N VAL A 202 0.34 3.94 6.50
CA VAL A 202 -0.75 4.77 7.02
C VAL A 202 -2.11 4.12 6.80
N ALA A 203 -2.94 4.09 7.83
CA ALA A 203 -4.31 3.59 7.77
C ALA A 203 -5.25 4.47 8.61
N THR A 204 -6.14 5.22 7.97
CA THR A 204 -7.06 6.15 8.65
C THR A 204 -8.50 5.91 8.25
N GLY A 205 -9.41 5.91 9.22
CA GLY A 205 -10.85 5.78 9.08
C GLY A 205 -11.36 4.35 9.18
N ALA A 206 -12.63 4.22 9.59
CA ALA A 206 -13.30 2.94 9.86
C ALA A 206 -13.30 1.97 8.66
N HIS A 207 -13.35 2.49 7.44
CA HIS A 207 -13.30 1.70 6.21
C HIS A 207 -11.97 0.94 6.01
N LYS A 208 -10.95 1.17 6.84
CA LYS A 208 -9.68 0.42 6.85
C LYS A 208 -9.58 -0.60 7.98
N ALA A 209 -10.58 -0.70 8.86
CA ALA A 209 -10.49 -1.51 10.06
C ALA A 209 -10.34 -3.00 9.77
N SER A 210 -11.10 -3.54 8.81
CA SER A 210 -10.98 -4.94 8.41
C SER A 210 -9.59 -5.26 7.82
N ALA A 211 -9.05 -4.35 7.00
CA ALA A 211 -7.69 -4.51 6.47
C ALA A 211 -6.64 -4.58 7.58
N LEU A 212 -6.74 -3.73 8.61
CA LEU A 212 -5.83 -3.78 9.76
C LEU A 212 -6.00 -5.06 10.58
N GLU A 213 -7.21 -5.51 10.86
CA GLU A 213 -7.44 -6.78 11.57
C GLU A 213 -6.82 -7.96 10.81
N LYS A 214 -7.08 -8.06 9.51
CA LYS A 214 -6.52 -9.13 8.67
C LYS A 214 -5.00 -9.02 8.51
N GLY A 215 -4.47 -7.80 8.44
CA GLY A 215 -3.04 -7.55 8.28
C GLY A 215 -2.22 -7.76 9.56
N LEU A 216 -2.81 -7.51 10.74
CA LEU A 216 -2.11 -7.53 12.04
C LEU A 216 -2.40 -8.79 12.87
N GLU A 217 -3.65 -9.23 12.91
CA GLU A 217 -4.07 -10.38 13.72
C GLU A 217 -4.25 -11.66 12.89
N GLY A 218 -4.50 -11.51 11.58
CA GLY A 218 -4.57 -12.62 10.64
C GLY A 218 -3.21 -13.25 10.34
N GLY A 219 -3.21 -14.46 9.78
CA GLY A 219 -2.00 -15.08 9.24
C GLY A 219 -1.58 -14.47 7.90
N VAL A 220 -0.29 -14.62 7.55
CA VAL A 220 0.26 -14.18 6.26
C VAL A 220 -0.53 -14.82 5.11
N ASN A 221 -1.12 -13.98 4.25
CA ASN A 221 -2.02 -14.40 3.18
C ASN A 221 -1.99 -13.42 1.99
N HIS A 222 -1.89 -13.95 0.78
CA HIS A 222 -1.90 -13.14 -0.45
C HIS A 222 -3.24 -12.45 -0.76
N MET A 223 -4.33 -12.83 -0.08
CA MET A 223 -5.62 -12.13 -0.17
C MET A 223 -5.62 -10.80 0.60
N TRP A 224 -4.71 -10.66 1.58
CA TRP A 224 -4.53 -9.45 2.38
C TRP A 224 -3.05 -9.09 2.34
N THR A 225 -2.60 -8.48 1.24
CA THR A 225 -1.15 -8.30 0.99
C THR A 225 -0.45 -7.45 2.06
N LEU A 226 -1.19 -6.62 2.81
CA LEU A 226 -0.72 -5.98 4.05
C LEU A 226 -0.07 -6.96 5.04
N SER A 227 -0.61 -8.19 5.16
CA SER A 227 -0.10 -9.23 6.06
C SER A 227 1.36 -9.63 5.76
N ALA A 228 1.87 -9.34 4.55
CA ALA A 228 3.28 -9.55 4.22
C ALA A 228 4.23 -8.79 5.17
N LEU A 229 3.80 -7.64 5.72
CA LEU A 229 4.60 -6.86 6.65
C LEU A 229 4.96 -7.61 7.93
N GLN A 230 4.22 -8.65 8.30
CA GLN A 230 4.59 -9.51 9.43
C GLN A 230 5.97 -10.18 9.25
N LEU A 231 6.42 -10.32 7.99
CA LEU A 231 7.72 -10.88 7.63
C LEU A 231 8.82 -9.81 7.53
N HIS A 232 8.48 -8.53 7.62
CA HIS A 232 9.44 -7.43 7.47
C HIS A 232 10.23 -7.25 8.77
N GLN A 233 11.50 -6.85 8.68
CA GLN A 233 12.34 -6.64 9.86
C GLN A 233 11.97 -5.36 10.63
N HIS A 234 11.59 -4.29 9.92
CA HIS A 234 11.23 -3.00 10.51
C HIS A 234 9.91 -2.44 9.96
N PRO A 235 8.76 -3.11 10.19
CA PRO A 235 7.45 -2.59 9.80
C PRO A 235 6.88 -1.68 10.90
N LEU A 236 6.35 -0.54 10.45
CA LEU A 236 5.62 0.44 11.25
C LEU A 236 4.24 0.65 10.63
N VAL A 237 3.18 0.45 11.41
CA VAL A 237 1.82 0.86 11.04
C VAL A 237 1.45 2.04 11.90
N VAL A 238 0.92 3.10 11.31
CA VAL A 238 0.39 4.27 12.02
C VAL A 238 -1.07 4.44 11.61
N CYS A 239 -1.96 4.43 12.58
CA CYS A 239 -3.40 4.45 12.34
C CYS A 239 -4.16 5.33 13.32
N ASP A 240 -5.36 5.74 12.92
CA ASP A 240 -6.29 6.43 13.81
C ASP A 240 -7.16 5.43 14.59
N ARG A 241 -7.89 5.93 15.60
CA ARG A 241 -8.81 5.12 16.42
C ARG A 241 -9.84 4.38 15.57
N ASP A 242 -10.42 5.06 14.59
CA ASP A 242 -11.46 4.48 13.73
C ASP A 242 -10.94 3.28 12.92
N ALA A 243 -9.70 3.31 12.46
CA ALA A 243 -9.10 2.16 11.78
C ALA A 243 -8.86 0.96 12.71
N THR A 244 -9.01 1.09 14.03
CA THR A 244 -8.81 -0.01 14.99
C THR A 244 -10.09 -0.75 15.39
N LEU A 245 -11.26 -0.36 14.85
CA LEU A 245 -12.58 -0.87 15.28
C LEU A 245 -12.73 -2.40 15.22
N GLU A 246 -12.07 -3.06 14.27
CA GLU A 246 -12.11 -4.52 14.12
C GLU A 246 -10.96 -5.23 14.86
N LEU A 247 -10.02 -4.48 15.46
CA LEU A 247 -8.96 -5.08 16.27
C LEU A 247 -9.50 -5.52 17.63
N LYS A 248 -8.92 -6.58 18.20
CA LYS A 248 -9.21 -6.95 19.58
C LYS A 248 -8.74 -5.85 20.52
N VAL A 249 -9.55 -5.56 21.55
CA VAL A 249 -9.19 -4.62 22.63
C VAL A 249 -7.82 -4.93 23.23
N LYS A 250 -7.47 -6.21 23.39
CA LYS A 250 -6.17 -6.64 23.91
C LYS A 250 -5.02 -6.24 22.98
N THR A 251 -5.21 -6.30 21.65
CA THR A 251 -4.21 -5.93 20.64
C THR A 251 -3.93 -4.43 20.70
N VAL A 252 -4.98 -3.61 20.75
CA VAL A 252 -4.87 -2.14 20.90
C VAL A 252 -4.09 -1.80 22.17
N ARG A 253 -4.53 -2.31 23.33
CA ARG A 253 -3.87 -2.06 24.62
C ARG A 253 -2.42 -2.53 24.65
N TYR A 254 -2.12 -3.65 23.99
CA TYR A 254 -0.75 -4.15 23.89
C TYR A 254 0.17 -3.15 23.20
N PHE A 255 -0.20 -2.64 22.02
CA PHE A 255 0.62 -1.68 21.29
C PHE A 255 0.71 -0.31 21.97
N GLU A 256 -0.37 0.17 22.59
CA GLU A 256 -0.33 1.38 23.42
C GLU A 256 0.62 1.23 24.62
N SER A 257 0.62 0.06 25.27
CA SER A 257 1.50 -0.20 26.41
C SER A 257 2.98 -0.26 26.00
N ILE A 258 3.29 -0.78 24.81
CA ILE A 258 4.65 -0.77 24.26
C ILE A 258 5.11 0.67 24.04
N GLU A 259 4.27 1.52 23.45
CA GLU A 259 4.60 2.92 23.21
C GLU A 259 4.84 3.69 24.53
N GLN A 260 3.97 3.51 25.53
CA GLN A 260 4.07 4.18 26.84
C GLN A 260 5.30 3.76 27.65
N SER A 261 5.79 2.52 27.47
CA SER A 261 6.92 1.98 28.23
C SER A 261 8.28 2.61 27.87
N GLY A 262 8.29 3.72 27.12
CA GLY A 262 9.49 4.53 26.92
C GLY A 262 10.44 4.00 25.85
N THR A 263 10.03 2.99 25.07
CA THR A 263 10.66 2.71 23.78
C THR A 263 10.20 3.75 22.77
N ASP A 264 10.71 4.99 22.91
CA ASP A 264 10.45 6.08 21.98
C ASP A 264 10.71 5.58 20.54
N ALA A 265 9.69 5.71 19.73
CA ALA A 265 9.67 5.41 18.32
C ALA A 265 10.86 5.95 17.51
N ARG A 266 11.49 7.02 18.02
CA ARG A 266 12.65 7.70 17.43
C ARG A 266 13.98 7.03 17.78
N THR A 267 14.05 6.22 18.84
CA THR A 267 15.28 5.59 19.35
C THR A 267 15.38 4.09 19.07
N GLN A 268 14.32 3.47 18.55
CA GLN A 268 14.23 2.04 18.22
C GLN A 268 14.27 1.71 16.71
N GLY A 269 14.68 2.64 15.86
CA GLY A 269 15.29 2.26 14.58
C GLY A 269 16.65 1.62 14.86
N PRO A 270 17.13 0.64 14.06
CA PRO A 270 18.47 0.12 14.26
C PRO A 270 19.47 1.28 14.31
N PRO A 271 20.49 1.27 15.21
CA PRO A 271 21.63 2.16 15.01
C PRO A 271 22.12 1.95 13.58
N LEU A 272 22.32 3.03 12.83
CA LEU A 272 22.79 3.01 11.45
C LEU A 272 24.24 2.52 11.40
N VAL A 273 24.51 1.28 11.82
CA VAL A 273 25.70 0.55 11.43
C VAL A 273 25.39 0.03 10.04
N TYR A 274 25.76 0.85 9.05
CA TYR A 274 25.82 0.46 7.65
C TYR A 274 26.56 -0.88 7.55
N ARG A 275 25.81 -1.93 7.19
CA ARG A 275 26.40 -3.12 6.56
C ARG A 275 25.98 -3.07 5.09
N PRO A 276 26.91 -2.86 4.15
CA PRO A 276 26.56 -2.94 2.74
C PRO A 276 26.03 -4.35 2.47
N ARG A 277 24.73 -4.46 2.18
CA ARG A 277 24.23 -5.62 1.46
C ARG A 277 24.51 -5.35 -0.01
N THR A 278 25.46 -6.08 -0.57
CA THR A 278 25.58 -6.17 -2.02
C THR A 278 24.28 -6.77 -2.53
N TYR A 279 23.47 -5.98 -3.24
CA TYR A 279 22.30 -6.49 -3.93
C TYR A 279 22.78 -7.47 -5.00
N ILE A 280 22.51 -8.76 -4.79
CA ILE A 280 22.71 -9.79 -5.79
C ILE A 280 21.32 -10.09 -6.34
N PRO A 281 20.97 -9.60 -7.55
CA PRO A 281 19.71 -9.98 -8.17
C PRO A 281 19.65 -11.50 -8.27
N SER A 282 18.51 -12.08 -7.88
CA SER A 282 18.29 -13.51 -8.05
C SER A 282 18.48 -13.85 -9.54
N PRO A 283 19.29 -14.87 -9.89
CA PRO A 283 19.43 -15.28 -11.28
C PRO A 283 18.05 -15.55 -11.85
N VAL A 284 17.72 -14.89 -12.97
CA VAL A 284 16.59 -15.29 -13.81
C VAL A 284 16.86 -16.75 -14.16
N GLY A 285 16.04 -17.66 -13.63
CA GLY A 285 16.24 -19.09 -13.78
C GLY A 285 16.46 -19.43 -15.24
N VAL A 286 17.67 -19.88 -15.58
CA VAL A 286 17.94 -20.47 -16.90
C VAL A 286 16.98 -21.64 -17.02
N ARG A 287 16.08 -21.56 -18.00
CA ARG A 287 15.14 -22.63 -18.32
C ARG A 287 15.97 -23.87 -18.62
N GLN A 288 16.10 -24.77 -17.65
CA GLN A 288 16.74 -26.06 -17.88
C GLN A 288 15.92 -26.77 -18.96
N GLN A 289 16.50 -26.92 -20.16
CA GLN A 289 16.04 -27.90 -21.11
C GLN A 289 16.24 -29.27 -20.46
N LEU A 290 15.18 -29.80 -19.88
CA LEU A 290 15.12 -31.19 -19.45
C LEU A 290 15.21 -32.04 -20.72
N THR A 291 16.39 -32.56 -21.02
CA THR A 291 16.54 -33.70 -21.92
C THR A 291 15.88 -34.92 -21.25
N PRO A 292 14.95 -35.63 -21.92
CA PRO A 292 14.27 -36.75 -21.30
C PRO A 292 15.22 -37.95 -21.21
N THR A 293 15.76 -38.18 -20.02
CA THR A 293 16.47 -39.42 -19.70
C THR A 293 15.47 -40.50 -19.29
N GLY A 294 15.23 -41.45 -20.18
CA GLY A 294 14.78 -42.82 -19.87
C GLY A 294 13.28 -43.00 -19.60
N THR A 295 12.64 -43.85 -20.40
CA THR A 295 11.28 -44.36 -20.14
C THR A 295 11.29 -45.26 -18.90
N PRO A 296 10.40 -45.07 -17.90
CA PRO A 296 10.33 -45.97 -16.76
C PRO A 296 9.74 -47.33 -17.16
N THR A 297 10.42 -48.41 -16.80
CA THR A 297 9.96 -49.80 -16.96
C THR A 297 8.76 -50.09 -16.05
N LYS A 298 7.70 -50.70 -16.62
CA LYS A 298 6.50 -51.15 -15.89
C LYS A 298 6.85 -52.26 -14.89
N ILE A 299 6.52 -52.05 -13.62
CA ILE A 299 6.43 -53.10 -12.61
C ILE A 299 4.98 -53.61 -12.61
N PRO A 300 4.69 -54.91 -12.78
CA PRO A 300 3.33 -55.43 -12.63
C PRO A 300 3.00 -55.53 -11.14
N LYS A 301 1.91 -54.89 -10.70
CA LYS A 301 1.27 -55.20 -9.41
C LYS A 301 -0.16 -55.65 -9.71
N ASP A 302 -0.41 -56.93 -9.42
CA ASP A 302 -1.74 -57.54 -9.39
C ASP A 302 -2.64 -56.80 -8.40
N LEU A 303 -3.63 -56.07 -8.92
CA LEU A 303 -4.71 -55.49 -8.12
C LEU A 303 -5.88 -56.48 -8.10
N ARG A 304 -6.03 -57.23 -7.01
CA ARG A 304 -7.29 -57.94 -6.69
C ARG A 304 -8.13 -57.06 -5.78
N ILE A 305 -9.36 -56.78 -6.21
CA ILE A 305 -10.36 -56.02 -5.45
C ILE A 305 -10.90 -56.92 -4.34
N ASN A 306 -10.80 -56.48 -3.09
CA ASN A 306 -11.34 -57.18 -1.92
C ASN A 306 -12.71 -56.56 -1.57
N THR A 307 -13.80 -57.26 -1.87
CA THR A 307 -15.19 -56.77 -1.77
C THR A 307 -15.89 -57.16 -0.47
N GLN A 308 -15.19 -57.16 0.67
CA GLN A 308 -15.83 -57.41 1.96
C GLN A 308 -15.32 -56.44 3.01
N LEU A 309 -16.10 -55.38 3.23
CA LEU A 309 -16.18 -54.71 4.51
C LEU A 309 -17.64 -54.28 4.72
N ASP A 310 -18.34 -55.11 5.50
CA ASP A 310 -19.53 -54.73 6.25
C ASP A 310 -19.13 -53.66 7.26
N GLN A 311 -19.79 -52.50 7.22
CA GLN A 311 -20.05 -51.69 8.40
C GLN A 311 -21.23 -50.75 8.11
N THR A 312 -22.30 -51.01 8.85
CA THR A 312 -23.57 -50.30 8.91
C THR A 312 -23.37 -48.82 9.25
N MET A 313 -23.89 -47.92 8.42
CA MET A 313 -24.14 -46.53 8.77
C MET A 313 -25.63 -46.26 8.65
N GLU A 314 -26.21 -45.87 9.77
CA GLU A 314 -27.60 -45.44 9.93
C GLU A 314 -27.88 -44.18 9.08
N GLU A 315 -29.08 -44.14 8.53
CA GLU A 315 -29.65 -43.02 7.76
C GLU A 315 -29.95 -41.85 8.70
N ASP A 316 -29.34 -40.69 8.48
CA ASP A 316 -29.88 -39.41 8.94
C ASP A 316 -29.93 -38.43 7.77
N GLU A 317 -31.17 -38.09 7.44
CA GLU A 317 -31.65 -37.30 6.32
C GLU A 317 -31.36 -35.80 6.57
N LEU A 318 -30.52 -35.18 5.73
CA LEU A 318 -30.25 -33.73 5.76
C LEU A 318 -31.04 -33.03 4.65
N THR A 319 -32.24 -32.59 4.98
CA THR A 319 -33.03 -31.65 4.15
C THR A 319 -32.43 -30.24 4.18
N PRO A 320 -32.31 -29.52 3.04
CA PRO A 320 -31.79 -28.15 3.02
C PRO A 320 -32.85 -27.10 3.42
N ASP A 321 -32.51 -26.21 4.35
CA ASP A 321 -33.37 -25.11 4.81
C ASP A 321 -33.54 -23.98 3.77
N SER A 322 -34.77 -23.47 3.66
CA SER A 322 -35.22 -22.41 2.75
C SER A 322 -34.68 -21.02 3.11
N MET A 323 -34.14 -20.32 2.11
CA MET A 323 -33.68 -18.92 2.13
C MET A 323 -34.84 -17.91 2.21
N SER A 324 -35.66 -17.97 3.27
CA SER A 324 -36.78 -17.04 3.48
C SER A 324 -36.92 -16.54 4.93
N SER A 325 -35.91 -16.74 5.79
CA SER A 325 -35.96 -16.40 7.22
C SER A 325 -34.96 -15.32 7.69
N ARG A 326 -34.41 -14.49 6.79
CA ARG A 326 -33.44 -13.43 7.18
C ARG A 326 -33.70 -12.03 6.61
N MET A 327 -34.96 -11.62 6.45
CA MET A 327 -35.28 -10.21 6.16
C MET A 327 -36.58 -9.74 6.83
N VAL A 328 -36.49 -9.20 8.05
CA VAL A 328 -37.32 -8.14 8.68
C VAL A 328 -36.50 -7.70 9.92
N ASP A 329 -36.04 -6.47 10.15
CA ASP A 329 -36.79 -5.23 10.33
C ASP A 329 -35.93 -4.02 9.98
N SER A 330 -36.49 -3.17 9.11
CA SER A 330 -36.06 -1.80 8.86
C SER A 330 -37.04 -0.89 9.58
N ALA A 331 -36.61 -0.21 10.65
CA ALA A 331 -37.42 0.83 11.29
C ALA A 331 -36.57 1.78 12.11
N ILE A 332 -36.01 2.83 11.49
CA ILE A 332 -36.01 4.18 12.07
C ILE A 332 -36.22 5.17 10.92
N SER A 333 -37.49 5.37 10.56
CA SER A 333 -37.97 6.62 9.99
C SER A 333 -38.28 7.58 11.14
N GLY A 334 -37.67 8.76 11.12
CA GLY A 334 -38.08 9.88 11.98
C GLY A 334 -36.89 10.60 12.58
N ILE A 335 -36.40 11.62 11.88
CA ILE A 335 -36.36 13.03 12.32
C ILE A 335 -35.80 13.78 11.11
N ASP A 336 -36.73 14.26 10.29
CA ASP A 336 -36.50 15.42 9.45
C ASP A 336 -36.94 16.64 10.27
N SER A 337 -36.34 17.81 10.03
CA SER A 337 -36.54 19.11 10.73
C SER A 337 -35.62 19.42 11.93
N ALA A 338 -34.38 19.81 11.65
CA ALA A 338 -33.78 21.02 12.24
C ALA A 338 -32.54 21.46 11.43
N MET A 339 -32.49 22.75 11.10
CA MET A 339 -31.34 23.48 10.52
C MET A 339 -31.19 23.45 8.99
N LYS A 340 -32.20 24.00 8.30
CA LYS A 340 -31.94 24.92 7.18
C LYS A 340 -31.39 26.22 7.78
N GLY A 341 -30.19 26.63 7.36
CA GLY A 341 -29.63 27.93 7.68
C GLY A 341 -28.17 28.07 7.24
N ASP A 342 -27.98 28.85 6.18
CA ASP A 342 -26.76 29.52 5.74
C ASP A 342 -25.53 28.69 5.35
N LEU A 343 -25.26 28.70 4.04
CA LEU A 343 -23.99 29.19 3.45
C LEU A 343 -24.20 29.35 1.94
N MET A 344 -24.43 30.59 1.51
CA MET A 344 -24.41 31.01 0.11
C MET A 344 -23.00 30.81 -0.45
N LEU A 345 -22.87 30.03 -1.53
CA LEU A 345 -21.67 29.96 -2.37
C LEU A 345 -21.83 30.92 -3.55
N ASP A 346 -21.14 32.05 -3.47
CA ASP A 346 -21.02 33.01 -4.56
C ASP A 346 -20.18 32.42 -5.70
N ARG A 347 -20.72 32.47 -6.92
CA ARG A 347 -20.03 32.08 -8.16
C ARG A 347 -19.02 33.16 -8.53
N MET A 348 -17.72 32.85 -8.47
CA MET A 348 -16.70 33.70 -9.09
C MET A 348 -16.68 33.52 -10.60
N GLY A 349 -17.42 34.38 -11.30
CA GLY A 349 -17.30 34.62 -12.73
C GLY A 349 -17.45 36.11 -13.00
N ALA A 350 -16.53 36.65 -13.80
CA ALA A 350 -16.45 38.02 -14.32
C ALA A 350 -15.74 39.07 -13.45
N ARG A 351 -14.44 39.25 -13.72
CA ARG A 351 -13.82 40.58 -13.86
C ARG A 351 -12.76 40.53 -14.97
N VAL A 352 -13.15 40.88 -16.19
CA VAL A 352 -12.28 41.46 -17.20
C VAL A 352 -12.84 42.86 -17.45
N VAL A 353 -12.04 43.89 -17.22
CA VAL A 353 -12.32 45.27 -17.64
C VAL A 353 -11.19 45.68 -18.58
N PRO A 354 -11.48 46.25 -19.75
CA PRO A 354 -10.48 46.62 -20.74
C PRO A 354 -9.88 47.99 -20.44
N HIS A 355 -8.59 48.16 -20.72
CA HIS A 355 -8.03 49.34 -21.38
C HIS A 355 -6.62 49.05 -21.88
#